data_AF-A0AAV2JZ38-F1
#
_entry.id   AF-A0AAV2JZ38-F1
#
_cell.length_a   1.000
_cell.length_b   1.000
_cell.length_c   1.000
_cell.angle_alpha   90.00
_cell.angle_beta   90.00
_cell.angle_gamma   90.00
#
_symmetry.space_group_name_H-M   'P 1'
#
loop_
_entity.id
_entity.type
_entity.pdbx_description
1 polymer ?
#
loop_
_entity_poly.entity_id
_entity_poly.type
_entity_poly.pdbx_seq_one_letter_code
_entity_poly.pdbx_strand_id
1 'polypeptide(L)'
;MVQIKEHMKRTFALRREEIVATSPPVTALKERWPGLFHESQLYSEFLWITNENLPHLFYGSLDKYAPKLIELYKKKRSGPWGEKMEQLLTVYEQEKNDINVIRTVALSGLIIHLKEDSSNLFRI
;
A
#
# COMPACT_ATOMS: atom_id res chain seq x y z
N MET A 1 -15.70 16.63 4.39
CA MET A 1 -14.30 16.51 3.89
C MET A 1 -13.53 17.83 3.88
N VAL A 2 -14.09 18.97 3.45
CA VAL A 2 -13.38 20.27 3.39
C VAL A 2 -12.83 20.73 4.75
N GLN A 3 -13.61 20.58 5.83
CA GLN A 3 -13.18 20.96 7.19
C GLN A 3 -11.96 20.16 7.67
N ILE A 4 -11.94 18.83 7.43
CA ILE A 4 -10.81 17.97 7.82
C ILE A 4 -9.53 18.43 7.13
N LYS A 5 -9.58 18.70 5.82
CA LYS A 5 -8.41 19.18 5.07
C LYS A 5 -7.85 20.49 5.62
N GLU A 6 -8.73 21.43 6.00
CA GLU A 6 -8.32 22.71 6.58
C GLU A 6 -7.70 22.53 7.97
N HIS A 7 -8.29 21.69 8.82
CA HIS A 7 -7.71 21.34 10.13
C HIS A 7 -6.35 20.67 9.97
N MET A 8 -6.22 19.72 9.02
CA MET A 8 -4.95 19.07 8.71
C MET A 8 -3.91 20.09 8.25
N LYS A 9 -4.29 21.10 7.44
CA LYS A 9 -3.37 22.18 7.05
C LYS A 9 -2.88 23.01 8.23
N ARG A 10 -3.79 23.48 9.08
CA ARG A 10 -3.46 24.33 10.23
C ARG A 10 -2.59 23.63 11.26
N THR A 11 -2.78 22.33 11.43
CA THR A 11 -2.08 21.54 12.46
C THR A 11 -0.83 20.83 11.93
N PHE A 12 -0.42 21.04 10.67
CA PHE A 12 0.74 20.37 10.07
C PHE A 12 2.03 20.51 10.87
N ALA A 13 2.41 21.74 11.25
CA ALA A 13 3.64 21.99 12.00
C ALA A 13 3.63 21.29 13.36
N LEU A 14 2.53 21.41 14.12
CA LEU A 14 2.36 20.79 15.44
C LEU A 14 2.39 19.27 15.36
N ARG A 15 1.72 18.67 14.37
CA ARG A 15 1.76 17.23 14.12
C ARG A 15 3.19 16.77 13.87
N ARG A 16 3.90 17.43 12.97
CA ARG A 16 5.25 17.04 12.58
C ARG A 16 6.22 17.17 13.75
N GLU A 17 6.12 18.25 14.52
CA GLU A 17 6.91 18.44 15.74
C GLU A 17 6.70 17.26 16.70
N GLU A 18 5.45 16.93 17.01
CA GLU A 18 5.13 15.81 17.89
C GLU A 18 5.65 14.47 17.34
N ILE A 19 5.33 14.14 16.08
CA ILE A 19 5.68 12.86 15.45
C ILE A 19 7.19 12.66 15.43
N VAL A 20 7.94 13.69 15.03
CA VAL A 20 9.40 13.61 14.91
C VAL A 20 10.07 13.60 16.28
N ALA A 21 9.57 14.37 17.25
CA ALA A 21 10.17 14.44 18.58
C ALA A 21 9.89 13.19 19.43
N THR A 22 8.69 12.63 19.34
CA THR A 22 8.23 11.57 20.26
C THR A 22 8.16 10.19 19.64
N SER A 23 8.19 10.08 18.30
CA SER A 23 8.04 8.83 17.55
C SER A 23 6.96 7.90 18.15
N PRO A 24 5.73 8.40 18.31
CA PRO A 24 4.70 7.70 19.06
C PRO A 24 4.23 6.44 18.31
N PRO A 25 3.68 5.43 19.01
CA PRO A 25 3.16 4.24 18.37
C PRO A 25 1.97 4.58 17.45
N VAL A 26 1.76 3.74 16.42
CA VAL A 26 0.71 3.94 15.40
C VAL A 26 -0.69 4.04 16.03
N THR A 27 -0.94 3.33 17.12
CA THR A 27 -2.21 3.41 17.88
C THR A 27 -2.45 4.82 18.43
N ALA A 28 -1.46 5.42 19.09
CA ALA A 28 -1.54 6.77 19.61
C ALA A 28 -1.67 7.82 18.49
N LEU A 29 -0.98 7.61 17.36
CA LEU A 29 -1.14 8.46 16.18
C LEU A 29 -2.55 8.42 15.63
N LYS A 30 -3.18 7.24 15.58
CA LYS A 30 -4.54 7.07 15.08
C LYS A 30 -5.57 7.73 15.98
N GLU A 31 -5.38 7.64 17.30
CA GLU A 31 -6.25 8.30 18.28
C GLU A 31 -6.14 9.83 18.22
N ARG A 32 -4.91 10.34 18.15
CA ARG A 32 -4.65 11.79 18.20
C ARG A 32 -4.83 12.49 16.86
N TRP A 33 -4.44 11.83 15.78
CA TRP A 33 -4.46 12.36 14.41
C TRP A 33 -5.19 11.41 13.45
N PRO A 34 -6.48 11.09 13.69
CA PRO A 34 -7.24 10.14 12.88
C PRO A 34 -7.30 10.54 11.40
N GLY A 35 -7.19 11.85 11.11
CA GLY A 35 -7.10 12.37 9.75
C GLY A 35 -5.95 11.80 8.94
N LEU A 36 -4.79 11.47 9.53
CA LEU A 36 -3.64 10.88 8.82
C LEU A 36 -3.97 9.49 8.24
N PHE A 37 -4.98 8.82 8.78
CA PHE A 37 -5.42 7.49 8.34
C PHE A 37 -6.59 7.57 7.35
N HIS A 38 -6.94 8.77 6.88
CA HIS A 38 -7.82 8.97 5.73
C HIS A 38 -6.98 9.13 4.47
N GLU A 39 -7.23 8.31 3.45
CA GLU A 39 -6.44 8.22 2.22
C GLU A 39 -6.10 9.59 1.61
N SER A 40 -7.11 10.45 1.39
CA SER A 40 -6.89 11.78 0.79
C SER A 40 -5.97 12.70 1.61
N GLN A 41 -5.97 12.54 2.95
CA GLN A 41 -5.13 13.33 3.84
C GLN A 41 -3.73 12.74 3.92
N LEU A 42 -3.58 11.41 3.90
CA LEU A 42 -2.29 10.75 3.77
C LEU A 42 -1.55 11.23 2.51
N TYR A 43 -2.25 11.30 1.38
CA TYR A 43 -1.69 11.82 0.12
C TYR A 43 -1.29 13.28 0.21
N SER A 44 -2.10 14.11 0.88
CA SER A 44 -1.80 15.53 1.07
C SER A 44 -0.61 15.74 2.02
N GLU A 45 -0.53 14.96 3.10
CA GLU A 45 0.56 15.01 4.08
C GLU A 45 1.88 14.58 3.43
N PHE A 46 1.86 13.47 2.67
CA PHE A 46 3.03 13.02 1.93
C PHE A 46 3.52 14.11 0.97
N LEU A 47 2.61 14.68 0.17
CA LEU A 47 2.93 15.77 -0.76
C LEU A 47 3.53 16.98 -0.04
N TRP A 48 3.02 17.37 1.14
CA TRP A 48 3.59 18.50 1.88
C TRP A 48 4.98 18.22 2.45
N ILE A 49 5.28 16.97 2.80
CA ILE A 49 6.58 16.58 3.36
C ILE A 49 7.62 16.42 2.25
N THR A 50 7.26 15.77 1.15
CA THR A 50 8.23 15.33 0.12
C THR A 50 8.16 16.15 -1.16
N ASN A 51 7.10 16.95 -1.34
CA ASN A 51 6.75 17.60 -2.60
C ASN A 51 6.50 16.61 -3.76
N GLU A 52 6.18 15.35 -3.44
CA GLU A 52 5.93 14.29 -4.40
C GLU A 52 4.48 13.79 -4.36
N ASN A 53 3.96 13.37 -5.52
CA ASN A 53 2.63 12.78 -5.63
C ASN A 53 2.68 11.28 -5.31
N LEU A 54 2.24 10.90 -4.10
CA LEU A 54 2.34 9.51 -3.62
C LEU A 54 1.65 8.49 -4.55
N PRO A 55 0.37 8.65 -4.96
CA PRO A 55 -0.26 7.71 -5.88
C PRO A 55 0.51 7.55 -7.19
N HIS A 56 0.97 8.67 -7.79
CA HIS A 56 1.71 8.62 -9.04
C HIS A 56 3.03 7.86 -8.90
N LEU A 57 3.82 8.16 -7.86
CA LEU A 57 5.08 7.46 -7.60
C LEU A 57 4.88 5.99 -7.28
N PHE A 58 3.89 5.68 -6.44
CA PHE A 58 3.60 4.32 -6.00
C PHE A 58 3.15 3.47 -7.18
N TYR A 59 2.12 3.89 -7.92
CA TYR A 59 1.63 3.13 -9.06
C TYR A 59 2.65 3.07 -10.21
N GLY A 60 3.37 4.16 -10.49
CA GLY A 60 4.44 4.14 -11.50
C GLY A 60 5.55 3.14 -11.16
N SER A 61 5.94 3.08 -9.88
CA SER A 61 6.93 2.09 -9.42
C SER A 61 6.36 0.67 -9.42
N LEU A 62 5.12 0.49 -8.96
CA LEU A 62 4.46 -0.81 -8.95
C LEU A 62 4.35 -1.37 -10.36
N ASP A 63 3.90 -0.56 -11.33
CA ASP A 63 3.78 -0.97 -12.73
C ASP A 63 5.14 -1.34 -13.33
N LYS A 64 6.18 -0.57 -13.01
CA LYS A 64 7.55 -0.84 -13.46
C LYS A 64 8.08 -2.19 -12.94
N TYR A 65 7.77 -2.55 -11.69
CA TYR A 65 8.35 -3.74 -11.04
C TYR A 65 7.43 -4.96 -11.02
N ALA A 66 6.12 -4.80 -11.23
CA ALA A 66 5.15 -5.88 -11.23
C ALA A 66 5.51 -7.06 -12.17
N PRO A 67 5.98 -6.83 -13.41
CA PRO A 67 6.38 -7.94 -14.29
C PRO A 67 7.47 -8.83 -13.68
N LYS A 68 8.47 -8.23 -13.03
CA LYS A 68 9.58 -8.95 -12.38
C LYS A 68 9.11 -9.74 -11.15
N LEU A 69 8.18 -9.17 -10.38
CA LEU A 69 7.55 -9.86 -9.26
C LEU A 69 6.75 -11.08 -9.74
N ILE A 70 5.94 -10.91 -10.79
CA ILE A 70 5.15 -12.00 -11.37
C ILE A 70 6.06 -13.11 -11.92
N GLU A 71 7.17 -12.76 -12.57
CA GLU A 71 8.17 -13.74 -13.01
C GLU A 71 8.78 -14.52 -11.83
N LEU A 72 9.11 -13.84 -10.72
CA LEU A 72 9.57 -14.47 -9.48
C LEU A 72 8.53 -15.45 -8.90
N TYR A 73 7.25 -15.13 -9.06
CA TYR A 73 6.14 -15.95 -8.57
C TYR A 73 5.95 -17.23 -9.39
N LYS A 74 6.22 -17.20 -10.71
CA LYS A 74 6.14 -18.35 -11.61
C LYS A 74 7.13 -19.49 -11.31
N LYS A 75 8.15 -19.25 -10.47
CA LYS A 75 9.06 -20.31 -10.01
C LYS A 75 8.27 -21.36 -9.22
N LYS A 76 8.39 -22.64 -9.61
CA LYS A 76 7.69 -23.77 -8.98
C LYS A 76 7.89 -23.77 -7.46
N ARG A 77 6.79 -23.85 -6.73
CA ARG A 77 6.73 -24.01 -5.27
C ARG A 77 5.79 -25.16 -4.95
N SER A 78 6.07 -25.88 -3.87
CA SER A 78 5.24 -27.00 -3.41
C SER A 78 4.50 -26.65 -2.12
N GLY A 79 3.43 -27.39 -1.85
CA GLY A 79 2.60 -27.24 -0.65
C GLY A 79 1.55 -26.12 -0.75
N PRO A 80 0.85 -25.81 0.36
CA PRO A 80 -0.35 -24.95 0.33
C PRO A 80 -0.11 -23.54 -0.23
N TRP A 81 1.08 -22.98 -0.01
CA TRP A 81 1.46 -21.67 -0.56
C TRP A 81 1.77 -21.72 -2.06
N GLY A 82 2.28 -22.87 -2.54
CA GLY A 82 2.45 -23.11 -3.97
C GLY A 82 1.11 -23.15 -4.68
N GLU A 83 0.14 -23.91 -4.13
CA GLU A 83 -1.23 -23.99 -4.66
C GLU A 83 -1.91 -22.63 -4.71
N LYS A 84 -1.81 -21.83 -3.63
CA LYS A 84 -2.33 -20.45 -3.60
C LYS A 84 -1.67 -19.56 -4.67
N MET A 85 -0.36 -19.72 -4.88
CA MET A 85 0.35 -18.97 -5.91
C MET A 85 -0.10 -19.37 -7.32
N GLU A 86 -0.29 -20.66 -7.58
CA GLU A 86 -0.77 -21.16 -8.87
C GLU A 86 -2.18 -20.67 -9.19
N GLN A 87 -3.07 -20.62 -8.20
CA GLN A 87 -4.40 -20.03 -8.34
C GLN A 87 -4.32 -18.55 -8.71
N LEU A 88 -3.48 -17.77 -8.02
CA LEU A 88 -3.27 -16.36 -8.33
C LEU A 88 -2.71 -16.15 -9.75
N LEU A 89 -1.75 -16.97 -10.17
CA LEU A 89 -1.16 -16.90 -11.51
C LEU A 89 -2.15 -17.32 -12.61
N THR A 90 -3.11 -18.20 -12.29
CA THR A 90 -4.19 -18.56 -13.23
C THR A 90 -5.08 -17.36 -13.53
N VAL A 91 -5.46 -16.57 -12.51
CA VAL A 91 -6.21 -15.32 -12.68
C VAL A 91 -5.41 -14.33 -13.52
N TYR A 92 -4.10 -14.19 -13.22
CA TYR A 92 -3.22 -13.33 -14.00
C TYR A 92 -3.20 -13.67 -15.49
N GLU A 93 -3.08 -14.95 -15.86
CA GLU A 93 -3.00 -15.34 -17.29
C GLU A 93 -4.31 -15.08 -18.05
N GLN A 94 -5.47 -15.09 -17.37
CA GLN A 94 -6.77 -14.78 -17.97
C GLN A 94 -6.92 -13.28 -18.29
N GLU A 95 -6.38 -12.40 -17.44
CA GLU A 95 -6.62 -10.95 -17.50
C GLU A 95 -5.33 -10.12 -17.54
N LYS A 96 -4.24 -10.66 -18.10
CA LYS A 96 -2.90 -10.03 -18.11
C LYS A 96 -2.78 -8.67 -18.81
N ASN A 97 -3.85 -8.19 -19.45
CA ASN A 97 -3.91 -6.87 -20.09
C ASN A 97 -4.54 -5.81 -19.18
N ASP A 98 -5.17 -6.18 -18.07
CA ASP A 98 -5.73 -5.24 -17.09
C ASP A 98 -4.67 -4.83 -16.07
N ILE A 99 -4.33 -3.54 -16.04
CA ILE A 99 -3.32 -3.01 -15.12
C ILE A 99 -3.70 -3.18 -13.65
N ASN A 100 -4.98 -3.16 -13.30
CA ASN A 100 -5.44 -3.36 -11.93
C ASN A 100 -5.24 -4.83 -11.51
N VAL A 101 -5.45 -5.78 -12.43
CA VAL A 101 -5.14 -7.20 -12.20
C VAL A 101 -3.65 -7.39 -12.01
N ILE A 102 -2.82 -6.81 -12.88
CA ILE A 102 -1.35 -6.88 -12.76
C ILE A 102 -0.88 -6.38 -11.38
N ARG A 103 -1.36 -5.20 -10.97
CA ARG A 103 -1.03 -4.60 -9.66
C ARG A 103 -1.49 -5.48 -8.50
N THR A 104 -2.73 -5.99 -8.57
CA THR A 104 -3.32 -6.84 -7.53
C THR A 104 -2.57 -8.14 -7.38
N VAL A 105 -2.19 -8.78 -8.50
CA VAL A 105 -1.38 -10.00 -8.52
C VAL A 105 0.02 -9.74 -7.97
N ALA A 106 0.65 -8.64 -8.34
CA ALA A 106 1.97 -8.27 -7.84
C ALA A 106 2.00 -8.14 -6.32
N LEU A 107 1.02 -7.43 -5.74
CA LEU A 107 0.89 -7.21 -4.31
C LEU A 107 0.45 -8.48 -3.56
N SER A 108 -0.60 -9.15 -4.02
CA SER A 108 -1.12 -10.38 -3.40
C SER A 108 -0.08 -11.50 -3.43
N GLY A 109 0.63 -11.62 -4.55
CA GLY A 109 1.69 -12.62 -4.71
C GLY A 109 2.87 -12.37 -3.78
N LEU A 110 3.16 -11.12 -3.39
CA LEU A 110 4.26 -10.84 -2.47
C LEU A 110 4.01 -11.47 -1.10
N ILE A 111 2.78 -11.37 -0.61
CA ILE A 111 2.34 -11.91 0.67
C ILE A 111 2.41 -13.44 0.66
N ILE A 112 1.88 -14.06 -0.41
CA ILE A 112 1.95 -15.52 -0.61
C ILE A 112 3.41 -15.97 -0.69
N HIS A 113 4.27 -15.20 -1.39
CA HIS A 113 5.69 -15.48 -1.52
C HIS A 113 6.42 -15.45 -0.17
N LEU A 114 6.07 -14.48 0.70
CA LEU A 114 6.58 -14.36 2.05
C LEU A 114 5.92 -15.33 3.06
N LYS A 115 4.92 -16.10 2.61
CA LYS A 115 4.12 -17.03 3.43
C LYS A 115 3.38 -16.34 4.58
N GLU A 116 2.96 -15.11 4.33
CA GLU A 116 2.23 -14.29 5.28
C GLU A 116 0.72 -14.47 5.11
N ASP A 117 -0.03 -14.25 6.19
CA ASP A 117 -1.48 -14.29 6.14
C ASP A 117 -2.04 -13.05 5.43
N SER A 118 -2.67 -13.25 4.28
CA SER A 118 -3.30 -12.19 3.48
C SER A 118 -4.62 -11.68 4.06
N SER A 119 -5.18 -12.30 5.10
CA SER A 119 -6.49 -11.99 5.69
C SER A 119 -6.60 -10.55 6.22
N ASN A 120 -5.47 -9.88 6.44
CA ASN A 120 -5.43 -8.51 6.95
C ASN A 120 -5.03 -7.46 5.91
N LEU A 121 -4.59 -7.85 4.70
CA LEU A 121 -3.95 -6.90 3.78
C LEU A 121 -4.93 -5.99 3.03
N PHE A 122 -6.16 -6.46 2.81
CA PHE A 122 -7.22 -5.70 2.14
C PHE A 122 -8.45 -5.52 3.03
N ARG A 123 -8.29 -5.48 4.36
CA ARG A 123 -9.37 -5.04 5.24
C ARG A 123 -9.59 -3.55 5.03
N ILE A 124 -10.57 -3.24 4.18
CA ILE A 124 -11.20 -1.94 4.02
C ILE A 124 -12.07 -1.66 5.26
#